data_AF-A0A3R7J6H6-F1
#
_entry.id   AF-A0A3R7J6H6-F1
#
_cell.length_a   1.000
_cell.length_b   1.000
_cell.length_c   1.000
_cell.angle_alpha   90.00
_cell.angle_beta   90.00
_cell.angle_gamma   90.00
#
_symmetry.space_group_name_H-M   'P 1'
#
loop_
_entity.id
_entity.type
_entity.pdbx_description
1 polymer ?
#
loop_
_entity_poly.entity_id
_entity_poly.type
_entity_poly.pdbx_seq_one_letter_code
_entity_poly.pdbx_strand_id
1 'polypeptide(L)'
;MLVKRKEVLRLYKEVLRTTRLFPHRNEQGQLWSSVLQKNARMEIEQNRYEEDGETISKRILFGWKCLQEVQEKMMEKQQELSTMATDPNNDKRL
;
A
#
# COMPACT_ATOMS: atom_id res chain seq x y z
N MET A 1 12.96 1.36 -22.49
CA MET A 1 13.02 0.22 -21.53
C MET A 1 13.53 0.60 -20.13
N LEU A 2 14.72 1.23 -20.00
CA LEU A 2 15.33 1.53 -18.68
C LEU A 2 14.48 2.41 -17.76
N VAL A 3 13.77 3.41 -18.32
CA VAL A 3 12.88 4.29 -17.55
C VAL A 3 11.75 3.49 -16.87
N LYS A 4 11.13 2.56 -17.60
CA LYS A 4 10.04 1.72 -17.08
C LYS A 4 10.53 0.78 -15.97
N ARG A 5 11.71 0.17 -16.12
CA ARG A 5 12.32 -0.67 -15.07
C ARG A 5 12.58 0.12 -13.77
N LYS A 6 13.11 1.34 -13.90
CA LYS A 6 13.30 2.24 -12.74
C LYS A 6 11.97 2.57 -12.07
N GLU A 7 10.93 2.83 -12.86
CA GLU A 7 9.62 3.18 -12.35
C GLU A 7 8.91 2.02 -11.66
N VAL A 8 9.02 0.79 -12.19
CA VAL A 8 8.56 -0.43 -11.50
C VAL A 8 9.25 -0.58 -10.14
N LEU A 9 10.57 -0.40 -10.08
CA LEU A 9 11.31 -0.49 -8.81
C LEU A 9 10.93 0.62 -7.83
N ARG A 10 10.65 1.83 -8.33
CA ARG A 10 10.18 2.95 -7.50
C ARG A 10 8.82 2.61 -6.89
N LEU A 11 7.87 2.20 -7.72
CA LEU A 11 6.54 1.76 -7.28
C LEU A 11 6.65 0.62 -6.26
N TYR A 12 7.46 -0.40 -6.53
CA TYR A 12 7.64 -1.53 -5.60
C TYR A 12 8.17 -1.09 -4.23
N LYS A 13 9.20 -0.24 -4.20
CA LYS A 13 9.74 0.30 -2.94
C LYS A 13 8.68 1.08 -2.17
N GLU A 14 7.84 1.81 -2.87
CA GLU A 14 6.77 2.59 -2.24
C GLU A 14 5.66 1.69 -1.67
N VAL A 15 5.27 0.64 -2.40
CA VAL A 15 4.39 -0.41 -1.86
C VAL A 15 4.98 -1.02 -0.59
N LEU A 16 6.28 -1.37 -0.59
CA LEU A 16 6.93 -1.93 0.60
C LEU A 16 6.96 -0.94 1.79
N ARG A 17 7.01 0.37 1.55
CA ARG A 17 6.91 1.39 2.60
C ARG A 17 5.50 1.49 3.14
N THR A 18 4.52 1.68 2.26
CA THR A 18 3.11 1.83 2.64
C THR A 18 2.60 0.61 3.39
N THR A 19 2.98 -0.61 2.98
CA THR A 19 2.57 -1.85 3.67
C THR A 19 3.06 -1.94 5.12
N ARG A 20 4.16 -1.27 5.50
CA ARG A 20 4.64 -1.25 6.90
C ARG A 20 3.70 -0.50 7.84
N LEU A 21 2.82 0.34 7.31
CA LEU A 21 1.82 1.08 8.08
C LEU A 21 0.61 0.21 8.50
N PHE A 22 0.61 -1.08 8.17
CA PHE A 22 -0.44 -2.04 8.56
C PHE A 22 0.05 -2.92 9.73
N PRO A 23 -0.09 -2.47 10.99
CA PRO A 23 0.43 -3.20 12.17
C PRO A 23 -0.44 -4.39 12.59
N HIS A 24 -1.67 -4.48 12.09
CA HIS A 24 -2.64 -5.48 12.52
C HIS A 24 -2.46 -6.83 11.82
N ARG A 25 -2.90 -7.89 12.50
CA ARG A 25 -2.96 -9.24 11.94
C ARG A 25 -4.30 -9.47 11.24
N ASN A 26 -4.30 -10.31 10.21
CA ASN A 26 -5.50 -10.82 9.57
C ASN A 26 -6.16 -11.91 10.43
N GLU A 27 -7.30 -12.42 9.97
CA GLU A 27 -8.09 -13.47 10.64
C GLU A 27 -7.31 -14.78 10.87
N GLN A 28 -6.31 -15.05 10.02
CA GLN A 28 -5.43 -16.22 10.11
C GLN A 28 -4.23 -15.97 11.06
N GLY A 29 -4.21 -14.83 11.75
CA GLY A 29 -3.13 -14.43 12.65
C GLY A 29 -1.86 -13.97 11.94
N GLN A 30 -1.86 -13.73 10.62
CA GLN A 30 -0.69 -13.25 9.88
C GLN A 30 -0.64 -11.73 9.86
N LEU A 31 0.55 -11.14 9.96
CA LEU A 31 0.72 -9.69 9.87
C LEU A 31 0.37 -9.21 8.46
N TRP A 32 -0.54 -8.24 8.33
CA TRP A 32 -0.97 -7.72 7.02
C TRP A 32 0.20 -7.20 6.18
N SER A 33 1.15 -6.50 6.80
CA SER A 33 2.35 -6.03 6.10
C SER A 33 3.14 -7.17 5.45
N SER A 34 3.30 -8.31 6.12
CA SER A 34 4.00 -9.48 5.57
C SER A 34 3.24 -10.10 4.40
N VAL A 35 1.91 -10.19 4.50
CA VAL A 35 1.06 -10.75 3.45
C VAL A 35 1.12 -9.88 2.20
N LEU A 36 0.95 -8.56 2.36
CA LEU A 36 0.95 -7.60 1.26
C LEU A 36 2.33 -7.53 0.58
N GLN A 37 3.43 -7.56 1.33
CA GLN A 37 4.78 -7.58 0.75
C GLN A 37 5.04 -8.85 -0.06
N LYS A 38 4.58 -10.02 0.43
CA LYS A 38 4.67 -11.28 -0.29
C LYS A 38 3.87 -11.21 -1.60
N ASN A 39 2.67 -10.68 -1.56
CA ASN A 39 1.81 -10.53 -2.74
C ASN A 39 2.41 -9.57 -3.77
N ALA A 40 2.91 -8.41 -3.34
CA ALA A 40 3.57 -7.45 -4.22
C ALA A 40 4.81 -8.06 -4.92
N ARG A 41 5.61 -8.83 -4.18
CA ARG A 41 6.75 -9.56 -4.76
C ARG A 41 6.27 -10.58 -5.80
N MET A 42 5.24 -11.36 -5.45
CA MET A 42 4.69 -12.37 -6.35
C MET A 42 4.20 -11.77 -7.67
N GLU A 43 3.49 -10.64 -7.60
CA GLU A 43 2.98 -9.96 -8.79
C GLU A 43 4.11 -9.51 -9.72
N ILE A 44 5.18 -8.91 -9.17
CA ILE A 44 6.32 -8.48 -9.98
C ILE A 44 7.04 -9.68 -10.60
N GLU A 45 7.27 -10.75 -9.84
CA GLU A 45 7.94 -11.94 -10.35
C GLU A 45 7.13 -12.64 -11.46
N GLN A 46 5.81 -12.69 -11.32
CA GLN A 46 4.92 -13.25 -12.35
C GLN A 46 4.97 -12.48 -13.68
N ASN A 47 5.27 -11.18 -13.63
CA ASN A 47 5.29 -10.30 -14.81
C ASN A 47 6.72 -9.90 -15.22
N ARG A 48 7.76 -10.54 -14.67
CA ARG A 48 9.17 -10.14 -14.87
C ARG A 48 9.66 -10.20 -16.32
N TYR A 49 9.00 -11.02 -17.14
CA TYR A 49 9.31 -11.23 -18.55
C TYR A 49 8.33 -10.54 -19.49
N GLU A 50 7.46 -9.67 -18.96
CA GLU A 50 6.63 -8.84 -19.82
C GLU A 50 7.53 -7.89 -20.63
N GLU A 51 7.34 -7.88 -21.94
CA GLU A 51 8.09 -7.05 -22.88
C GLU A 51 7.19 -6.02 -23.58
N ASP A 52 5.87 -6.20 -23.54
CA ASP A 52 4.94 -5.25 -24.12
C ASP A 52 4.98 -3.92 -23.37
N GLY A 53 5.42 -2.89 -24.10
CA GLY A 53 5.59 -1.56 -23.55
C GLY A 53 4.29 -0.96 -23.04
N GLU A 54 3.17 -1.20 -23.71
CA GLU A 54 1.88 -0.62 -23.32
C GLU A 54 1.36 -1.25 -22.04
N THR A 55 1.41 -2.57 -21.95
CA THR A 55 1.02 -3.35 -20.76
C THR A 55 1.82 -2.94 -19.54
N ILE A 56 3.16 -2.82 -19.66
CA ILE A 56 4.01 -2.34 -18.56
C ILE A 56 3.58 -0.94 -18.12
N SER A 57 3.37 -0.02 -19.07
CA SER A 57 2.96 1.36 -18.75
C SER A 57 1.62 1.40 -18.03
N LYS A 58 0.61 0.65 -18.50
CA LYS A 58 -0.70 0.57 -17.86
C LYS A 58 -0.60 0.00 -16.45
N ARG A 59 0.15 -1.09 -16.26
CA ARG A 59 0.36 -1.69 -14.93
C ARG A 59 1.00 -0.71 -13.95
N ILE A 60 2.03 0.03 -14.37
CA ILE A 60 2.66 1.07 -13.54
C ILE A 60 1.64 2.14 -13.16
N LEU A 61 0.88 2.66 -14.13
CA LEU A 61 -0.12 3.71 -13.89
C LEU A 61 -1.19 3.26 -12.90
N PHE A 62 -1.77 2.07 -13.12
CA PHE A 62 -2.78 1.52 -12.23
C PHE A 62 -2.21 1.20 -10.84
N GLY A 63 -0.99 0.68 -10.77
CA GLY A 63 -0.31 0.41 -9.50
C GLY A 63 -0.11 1.68 -8.66
N TRP A 64 0.30 2.78 -9.27
CA TRP A 64 0.39 4.08 -8.60
C TRP A 64 -0.97 4.60 -8.15
N LYS A 65 -1.99 4.51 -9.00
CA LYS A 65 -3.36 4.93 -8.66
C LYS A 65 -3.88 4.16 -7.45
N CYS A 66 -3.79 2.83 -7.46
CA CYS A 66 -4.21 2.01 -6.32
C CYS A 66 -3.42 2.32 -5.05
N LEU A 67 -2.10 2.55 -5.16
CA LEU A 67 -1.29 2.91 -4.01
C LEU A 67 -1.70 4.25 -3.40
N GLN A 68 -1.99 5.25 -4.25
CA GLN A 68 -2.48 6.55 -3.81
C GLN A 68 -3.82 6.42 -3.08
N GLU A 69 -4.79 5.69 -3.63
CA GLU A 69 -6.09 5.45 -2.97
C GLU A 69 -5.93 4.76 -1.60
N VAL A 70 -4.98 3.83 -1.48
CA VAL A 70 -4.68 3.18 -0.19
C VAL A 70 -4.07 4.17 0.80
N GLN A 71 -3.14 5.02 0.36
CA GLN A 71 -2.51 6.03 1.21
C GLN A 71 -3.51 7.08 1.69
N GLU A 72 -4.41 7.54 0.80
CA GLU A 72 -5.48 8.49 1.14
C GLU A 72 -6.40 7.92 2.23
N LYS A 73 -6.92 6.70 2.04
CA LYS A 73 -7.77 6.03 3.04
C LYS A 73 -7.08 5.82 4.39
N MET A 74 -5.78 5.54 4.37
CA MET A 74 -4.99 5.39 5.59
C MET A 74 -4.84 6.72 6.33
N MET A 75 -4.59 7.81 5.60
CA MET A 75 -4.52 9.15 6.17
C MET A 75 -5.87 9.60 6.75
N GLU A 76 -6.97 9.38 6.03
CA GLU A 76 -8.32 9.65 6.51
C GLU A 76 -8.59 8.92 7.83
N LYS A 77 -8.28 7.61 7.88
CA LYS A 77 -8.47 6.82 9.09
C LYS A 77 -7.59 7.27 10.24
N GLN A 78 -6.35 7.64 9.98
CA GLN A 78 -5.44 8.15 11.00
C GLN A 78 -5.93 9.50 11.55
N GLN A 79 -6.46 10.37 10.69
CA GLN A 79 -7.04 11.65 11.09
C GLN A 79 -8.28 11.46 11.96
N GLU A 80 -9.21 10.57 11.59
CA GLU A 80 -10.38 10.21 12.40
C GLU A 80 -9.99 9.72 13.81
N LEU A 81 -9.00 8.83 13.90
CA LEU A 81 -8.54 8.31 15.19
C LEU A 81 -7.89 9.41 16.05
N SER A 82 -7.16 10.34 15.41
CA SER A 82 -6.49 11.44 16.10
C SER A 82 -7.50 12.48 16.62
N THR A 83 -8.53 12.82 15.84
CA THR A 83 -9.59 13.74 16.27
C THR A 83 -10.43 13.14 17.40
N MET A 84 -10.77 11.85 17.32
CA MET A 84 -11.44 11.12 18.41
C MET A 84 -10.62 11.09 19.70
N ALA A 85 -9.30 10.93 19.62
CA ALA A 85 -8.43 10.92 20.80
C ALA A 85 -8.26 12.29 21.47
N THR A 86 -8.54 13.39 20.75
CA THR A 86 -8.33 14.76 21.25
C THR A 86 -9.59 15.38 21.85
N ASP A 87 -10.73 14.70 21.81
CA ASP A 87 -12.01 15.22 22.31
C ASP A 87 -12.10 15.13 23.86
N PRO A 88 -11.97 16.24 24.61
CA PRO A 88 -11.86 16.22 26.07
C PRO A 88 -13.19 15.94 26.79
N ASN A 89 -14.28 15.69 26.04
CA ASN A 89 -15.62 15.48 26.60
C ASN A 89 -16.00 13.98 26.75
N ASN A 90 -15.15 13.05 26.32
CA ASN A 90 -15.44 11.61 26.42
C ASN A 90 -15.21 11.03 27.84
N ASP A 91 -14.44 11.73 28.69
CA ASP A 91 -14.08 11.29 30.05
C ASP A 91 -15.20 11.50 31.10
N LYS A 92 -16.35 12.08 30.70
CA LYS A 92 -17.48 12.40 31.60
C LYS A 92 -18.65 11.41 31.55
N ARG A 93 -18.44 10.23 30.97
CA ARG A 93 -19.50 9.20 30.79
C ARG A 93 -19.16 7.85 31.43
N LEU A 94 -18.42 7.84 32.53
CA LEU A 94 -18.27 6.69 33.43
C LEU A 94 -18.76 7.04 34.84
#